data_AF-A0A7C1RQX3-F1
#
_entry.id   AF-A0A7C1RQX3-F1
#
_cell.length_a   1.000
_cell.length_b   1.000
_cell.length_c   1.000
_cell.angle_alpha   90.00
_cell.angle_beta   90.00
_cell.angle_gamma   90.00
#
_symmetry.space_group_name_H-M   'P 1'
#
loop_
_entity.id
_entity.type
_entity.pdbx_description
1 polymer ?
#
loop_
_entity_poly.entity_id
_entity_poly.type
_entity_poly.pdbx_seq_one_letter_code
_entity_poly.pdbx_strand_id
1 'polypeptide(L)'
;ACDRYDASFKIRKAVEEGKIVISNRYVTANMGHQGGKIKDPEERKKYFNWLYNLEYETFSIPRPDLNIILHVDAEVAQKLVDKKGNREYVGGEKRDIHEDDLGHLRDAEKVYLEIAKSFPDFTLVKCTKDGSIMVRENISELVWNVVKKVLV
;
A
#
# COMPACT_ATOMS: atom_id res chain seq x y z
N ALA A 1 -14.11 -2.03 1.29
CA ALA A 1 -14.88 -0.79 1.46
C ALA A 1 -15.73 -0.90 2.73
N CYS A 2 -16.71 -1.80 2.76
CA CYS A 2 -17.58 -1.99 3.93
C CYS A 2 -16.84 -2.32 5.24
N ASP A 3 -15.79 -3.16 5.21
CA ASP A 3 -15.01 -3.46 6.44
C ASP A 3 -14.32 -2.22 7.02
N ARG A 4 -13.83 -1.31 6.16
CA ARG A 4 -13.25 -0.03 6.61
C ARG A 4 -14.32 0.90 7.15
N TYR A 5 -15.50 0.91 6.52
CA TYR A 5 -16.65 1.67 7.03
C TYR A 5 -17.04 1.21 8.43
N ASP A 6 -17.16 -0.09 8.68
CA ASP A 6 -17.46 -0.64 10.00
C ASP A 6 -16.36 -0.29 11.03
N ALA A 7 -15.09 -0.42 10.65
CA ALA A 7 -13.98 -0.01 11.51
C ALA A 7 -13.92 1.51 11.76
N SER A 8 -14.54 2.33 10.89
CA SER A 8 -14.42 3.80 10.92
C SER A 8 -14.97 4.42 12.20
N PHE A 9 -15.99 3.80 12.81
CA PHE A 9 -16.57 4.27 14.08
C PHE A 9 -15.54 4.17 15.22
N LYS A 10 -14.79 3.06 15.29
CA LYS A 10 -13.74 2.86 16.28
C LYS A 10 -12.54 3.78 16.04
N ILE A 11 -12.16 3.95 14.77
CA ILE A 11 -11.06 4.85 14.39
C ILE A 11 -11.41 6.28 14.81
N ARG A 12 -12.62 6.75 14.46
CA ARG A 12 -13.09 8.10 14.80
C ARG A 12 -13.06 8.34 16.31
N LYS A 13 -13.61 7.42 17.10
CA LYS A 13 -13.58 7.51 18.56
C LYS A 13 -12.14 7.61 19.10
N ALA A 14 -11.22 6.80 18.58
CA ALA A 14 -9.82 6.84 19.02
C ALA A 14 -9.16 8.19 18.69
N VAL A 15 -9.44 8.75 17.51
CA VAL A 15 -8.95 10.08 17.10
C VAL A 15 -9.54 11.19 17.97
N GLU A 16 -10.85 11.15 18.26
CA GLU A 16 -11.53 12.10 19.16
C GLU A 16 -10.98 12.05 20.59
N GLU A 17 -10.51 10.89 21.04
CA GLU A 17 -9.80 10.71 22.32
C GLU A 17 -8.33 11.17 22.28
N GLY A 18 -7.87 11.77 21.18
CA GLY A 18 -6.50 12.28 21.02
C GLY A 18 -5.46 11.18 20.79
N LYS A 19 -5.85 9.98 20.34
CA LYS A 19 -4.92 8.87 20.07
C LYS A 19 -4.38 8.93 18.64
N ILE A 20 -3.12 8.51 18.50
CA ILE A 20 -2.53 8.22 17.19
C ILE A 20 -3.02 6.84 16.72
N VAL A 21 -3.64 6.78 15.55
CA VAL A 21 -4.10 5.53 14.94
C VAL A 21 -3.17 5.15 13.79
N ILE A 22 -2.58 3.95 13.87
CA ILE A 22 -1.74 3.39 12.82
C ILE A 22 -2.51 2.25 12.16
N SER A 23 -2.70 2.32 10.84
CA SER A 23 -3.34 1.25 10.07
C SER A 23 -2.35 0.56 9.15
N ASN A 24 -2.30 -0.77 9.21
CA ASN A 24 -1.65 -1.56 8.18
C ASN A 24 -2.64 -1.76 7.03
N ARG A 25 -2.45 -0.97 5.96
CA ARG A 25 -3.37 -0.77 4.83
C ARG A 25 -4.56 0.12 5.17
N TYR A 26 -4.98 0.90 4.18
CA TYR A 26 -6.19 1.73 4.23
C TYR A 26 -6.77 1.86 2.81
N VAL A 27 -7.31 3.02 2.42
CA VAL A 27 -7.88 3.23 1.07
C VAL A 27 -6.86 2.98 -0.05
N THR A 28 -5.61 3.42 0.11
CA THR A 28 -4.52 3.25 -0.87
C THR A 28 -4.26 1.80 -1.22
N ALA A 29 -4.52 0.87 -0.30
CA ALA A 29 -4.32 -0.55 -0.57
C ALA A 29 -5.29 -1.06 -1.64
N ASN A 30 -6.52 -0.56 -1.65
CA ASN A 30 -7.48 -0.85 -2.71
C ASN A 30 -7.07 -0.17 -4.03
N MET A 31 -6.58 1.07 -3.97
CA MET A 31 -6.05 1.75 -5.17
C MET A 31 -4.94 0.94 -5.81
N GLY A 32 -3.92 0.55 -5.04
CA GLY A 32 -2.80 -0.23 -5.55
C GLY A 32 -3.21 -1.58 -6.11
N HIS A 33 -3.98 -2.36 -5.34
CA HIS A 33 -4.31 -3.73 -5.74
C HIS A 33 -5.31 -3.82 -6.90
N GLN A 34 -6.38 -2.99 -6.89
CA GLN A 34 -7.35 -3.01 -7.98
C GLN A 34 -6.87 -2.17 -9.17
N GLY A 35 -6.16 -1.07 -8.92
CA GLY A 35 -5.54 -0.28 -9.98
C GLY A 35 -4.52 -1.10 -10.78
N GLY A 36 -3.76 -1.99 -10.14
CA GLY A 36 -2.85 -2.92 -10.83
C GLY A 36 -3.54 -3.84 -11.84
N LYS A 37 -4.85 -4.10 -11.68
CA LYS A 37 -5.64 -4.91 -12.61
C LYS A 37 -6.21 -4.12 -13.78
N ILE A 38 -6.18 -2.79 -13.72
CA ILE A 38 -6.73 -1.89 -14.74
C ILE A 38 -5.59 -1.39 -15.61
N LYS A 39 -5.48 -1.93 -16.83
CA LYS A 39 -4.37 -1.60 -17.75
C LYS A 39 -4.44 -0.17 -18.29
N ASP A 40 -5.64 0.29 -18.62
CA ASP A 40 -5.89 1.65 -19.13
C ASP A 40 -5.69 2.70 -18.02
N PRO A 41 -4.75 3.65 -18.18
CA PRO A 41 -4.51 4.71 -17.18
C PRO A 41 -5.71 5.61 -16.91
N GLU A 42 -6.53 5.92 -17.92
CA GLU A 42 -7.70 6.79 -17.75
C GLU A 42 -8.82 6.07 -16.99
N GLU A 43 -9.06 4.78 -17.29
CA GLU A 43 -9.99 3.98 -16.50
C GLU A 43 -9.50 3.77 -15.07
N ARG A 44 -8.20 3.60 -14.87
CA ARG A 44 -7.60 3.49 -13.53
C ARG A 44 -7.77 4.78 -12.74
N LYS A 45 -7.59 5.94 -13.38
CA LYS A 45 -7.87 7.25 -12.77
C LYS A 45 -9.34 7.42 -12.40
N LYS A 46 -10.27 7.01 -13.28
CA LYS A 46 -11.72 7.00 -12.97
C LYS A 46 -12.00 6.12 -11.75
N TYR A 47 -11.39 4.94 -11.67
CA TYR A 47 -11.51 4.04 -10.53
C TYR A 47 -10.99 4.68 -9.23
N PHE A 48 -9.84 5.36 -9.26
CA PHE A 48 -9.32 6.07 -8.08
C PHE A 48 -10.26 7.16 -7.58
N ASN A 49 -10.77 7.98 -8.50
CA ASN A 49 -11.74 9.04 -8.15
C ASN A 49 -13.03 8.46 -7.57
N TRP A 50 -13.56 7.40 -8.18
CA TRP A 50 -14.73 6.69 -7.66
C TRP A 50 -14.48 6.12 -6.26
N LEU A 51 -13.34 5.46 -6.05
CA LEU A 51 -12.99 4.86 -4.76
C LEU A 51 -12.85 5.93 -3.68
N TYR A 52 -12.21 7.06 -4.00
CA TYR A 52 -12.11 8.21 -3.09
C TYR A 52 -13.48 8.74 -2.69
N ASN A 53 -14.36 8.96 -3.66
CA ASN A 53 -15.70 9.44 -3.40
C ASN A 53 -16.51 8.45 -2.56
N LEU A 54 -16.44 7.16 -2.89
CA LEU A 54 -17.12 6.11 -2.13
C LEU A 54 -16.65 6.08 -0.67
N GLU A 55 -15.33 6.01 -0.44
CA GLU A 55 -14.80 5.80 0.91
C GLU A 55 -14.88 7.07 1.77
N TYR A 56 -14.50 8.22 1.22
CA TYR A 56 -14.37 9.46 2.01
C TYR A 56 -15.58 10.37 1.97
N GLU A 57 -16.41 10.33 0.93
CA GLU A 57 -17.60 11.19 0.83
C GLU A 57 -18.88 10.42 1.14
N THR A 58 -19.03 9.20 0.61
CA THR A 58 -20.24 8.40 0.84
C THR A 58 -20.18 7.67 2.17
N PHE A 59 -19.08 6.95 2.44
CA PHE A 59 -18.88 6.25 3.71
C PHE A 59 -18.30 7.15 4.81
N SER A 60 -17.78 8.32 4.44
CA SER A 60 -17.27 9.33 5.38
C SER A 60 -16.25 8.77 6.37
N ILE A 61 -15.43 7.80 5.95
CA ILE A 61 -14.40 7.24 6.82
C ILE A 61 -13.33 8.31 7.12
N PRO A 62 -12.66 8.29 8.28
CA PRO A 62 -11.63 9.26 8.62
C PRO A 62 -10.55 9.34 7.54
N ARG A 63 -10.21 10.56 7.11
CA ARG A 63 -9.09 10.82 6.20
C ARG A 63 -7.79 10.76 7.01
N PRO A 64 -6.75 10.01 6.57
CA PRO A 64 -5.49 9.98 7.29
C PRO A 64 -4.73 11.29 7.13
N ASP A 65 -4.07 11.75 8.19
CA ASP A 65 -3.13 12.90 8.12
C ASP A 65 -1.85 12.56 7.34
N LEU A 66 -1.52 11.28 7.24
CA LEU A 66 -0.33 10.79 6.56
C LEU A 66 -0.57 9.38 6.00
N ASN A 67 -0.24 9.20 4.72
CA ASN A 67 -0.13 7.87 4.12
C ASN A 67 1.32 7.62 3.68
N ILE A 68 1.89 6.51 4.12
CA ILE A 68 3.25 6.10 3.76
C ILE A 68 3.19 4.82 2.92
N ILE A 69 3.78 4.87 1.73
CA ILE A 69 3.98 3.72 0.87
C ILE A 69 5.41 3.22 1.08
N LEU A 70 5.54 2.05 1.69
CA LEU A 70 6.82 1.35 1.82
C LEU A 70 7.14 0.65 0.51
N HIS A 71 7.96 1.28 -0.32
CA HIS A 71 8.28 0.80 -1.66
C HIS A 71 9.41 -0.21 -1.63
N VAL A 72 9.14 -1.39 -2.17
CA VAL A 72 10.12 -2.46 -2.39
C VAL A 72 10.05 -2.82 -3.87
N ASP A 73 11.21 -2.85 -4.54
CA ASP A 73 11.29 -3.25 -5.95
C ASP A 73 10.71 -4.68 -6.11
N ALA A 74 9.92 -4.93 -7.16
CA ALA A 74 9.22 -6.21 -7.34
C ALA A 74 10.15 -7.42 -7.30
N GLU A 75 11.34 -7.33 -7.90
CA GLU A 75 12.35 -8.39 -7.90
C GLU A 75 12.88 -8.69 -6.49
N VAL A 76 12.98 -7.67 -5.63
CA VAL A 76 13.37 -7.85 -4.23
C VAL A 76 12.22 -8.46 -3.44
N ALA A 77 11.00 -8.01 -3.68
CA ALA A 77 9.80 -8.56 -3.04
C ALA A 77 9.63 -10.05 -3.35
N GLN A 78 9.78 -10.46 -4.62
CA GLN A 78 9.72 -11.88 -5.03
C GLN A 78 10.76 -12.72 -4.26
N LYS A 79 12.03 -12.28 -4.24
CA LYS A 79 13.10 -12.97 -3.48
C LYS A 79 12.77 -13.11 -1.99
N LEU A 80 12.08 -12.15 -1.39
CA LEU A 80 11.66 -12.22 0.02
C LEU A 80 10.52 -13.21 0.25
N VAL A 81 9.59 -13.31 -0.71
CA VAL A 81 8.51 -14.32 -0.69
C VAL A 81 9.11 -15.72 -0.83
N ASP A 82 9.99 -15.93 -1.80
CA ASP A 82 10.64 -17.21 -2.06
C ASP A 82 11.44 -17.71 -0.84
N LYS A 83 12.10 -16.79 -0.12
CA LYS A 83 12.86 -17.10 1.12
C LYS A 83 11.99 -17.49 2.31
N LYS A 84 10.71 -17.09 2.36
CA LYS A 84 9.81 -17.40 3.48
C LYS A 84 9.27 -18.84 3.45
N GLY A 85 9.58 -19.61 2.40
CA GLY A 85 9.21 -21.00 2.28
C GLY A 85 7.81 -21.20 1.70
N ASN A 86 7.65 -22.26 0.90
CA ASN A 86 6.39 -22.67 0.31
C ASN A 86 5.36 -22.97 1.40
N ARG A 87 4.20 -22.31 1.36
CA ARG A 87 3.00 -22.87 2.00
C ARG A 87 2.68 -24.16 1.24
N GLU A 88 2.59 -25.29 1.95
CA GLU A 88 2.42 -26.66 1.42
C GLU A 88 1.17 -26.91 0.53
N TYR A 89 0.40 -25.88 0.18
CA TYR A 89 -0.89 -26.01 -0.52
C TYR A 89 -0.83 -25.83 -2.04
N VAL A 90 0.31 -25.45 -2.63
CA VAL A 90 0.39 -25.21 -4.08
C VAL A 90 1.22 -26.31 -4.74
N GLY A 91 0.55 -27.41 -5.06
CA GLY A 91 1.09 -28.50 -5.87
C GLY A 91 1.02 -28.14 -7.36
N GLY A 92 2.17 -28.14 -8.03
CA GLY A 92 2.30 -28.14 -9.49
C GLY A 92 2.61 -26.78 -10.13
N GLU A 93 3.53 -26.80 -11.11
CA GLU A 93 3.90 -25.71 -12.05
C GLU A 93 4.60 -24.47 -11.47
N LYS A 94 5.79 -24.68 -10.90
CA LYS A 94 6.60 -23.61 -10.27
C LYS A 94 6.92 -22.41 -11.19
N ARG A 95 7.20 -22.59 -12.49
CA ARG A 95 7.68 -21.47 -13.32
C ARG A 95 6.59 -20.46 -13.64
N ASP A 96 5.44 -20.90 -14.11
CA ASP A 96 4.34 -20.00 -14.50
C ASP A 96 3.80 -19.26 -13.28
N ILE A 97 3.70 -19.92 -12.13
CA ILE A 97 3.28 -19.26 -10.88
C ILE A 97 4.30 -18.19 -10.44
N HIS A 98 5.60 -18.44 -10.59
CA HIS A 98 6.63 -17.43 -10.26
C HIS A 98 6.63 -16.24 -11.24
N GLU A 99 6.38 -16.49 -12.53
CA GLU A 99 6.30 -15.43 -13.55
C GLU A 99 5.01 -14.59 -13.39
N ASP A 100 3.88 -15.23 -13.08
CA ASP A 100 2.61 -14.57 -12.78
C ASP A 100 2.69 -13.74 -11.48
N ASP A 101 3.34 -14.25 -10.43
CA ASP A 101 3.56 -13.53 -9.17
C ASP A 101 4.44 -12.29 -9.40
N LEU A 102 5.55 -12.44 -10.15
CA LEU A 102 6.43 -11.31 -10.45
C LEU A 102 5.76 -10.27 -11.35
N GLY A 103 4.98 -10.70 -12.35
CA GLY A 103 4.18 -9.81 -13.19
C GLY A 103 3.18 -9.00 -12.35
N HIS A 104 2.46 -9.69 -11.46
CA HIS A 104 1.53 -9.06 -10.53
C HIS A 104 2.21 -8.04 -9.59
N LEU A 105 3.38 -8.39 -9.05
CA LEU A 105 4.15 -7.50 -8.19
C LEU A 105 4.64 -6.26 -8.93
N ARG A 106 5.09 -6.39 -10.18
CA ARG A 106 5.50 -5.26 -11.03
C ARG A 106 4.35 -4.33 -11.36
N ASP A 107 3.17 -4.88 -11.68
CA ASP A 107 1.98 -4.09 -11.94
C ASP A 107 1.53 -3.34 -10.68
N ALA A 108 1.53 -4.01 -9.53
CA ALA A 108 1.22 -3.37 -8.24
C ALA A 108 2.23 -2.26 -7.90
N GLU A 109 3.53 -2.53 -8.04
CA GLU A 109 4.60 -1.55 -7.82
C GLU A 109 4.40 -0.31 -8.68
N LYS A 110 4.22 -0.51 -9.99
CA LYS A 110 4.00 0.58 -10.95
C LYS A 110 2.82 1.47 -10.53
N VAL A 111 1.73 0.86 -10.08
CA VAL A 111 0.55 1.60 -9.64
C VAL A 111 0.79 2.36 -8.33
N TYR A 112 1.50 1.78 -7.35
CA TYR A 112 1.85 2.53 -6.14
C TYR A 112 2.79 3.71 -6.42
N LEU A 113 3.72 3.56 -7.36
CA LEU A 113 4.58 4.65 -7.82
C LEU A 113 3.78 5.76 -8.51
N GLU A 114 2.81 5.38 -9.34
CA GLU A 114 1.86 6.31 -9.95
C GLU A 114 1.05 7.06 -8.89
N ILE A 115 0.47 6.35 -7.91
CA ILE A 115 -0.30 6.94 -6.81
C ILE A 115 0.55 7.99 -6.07
N ALA A 116 1.79 7.64 -5.70
CA ALA A 116 2.69 8.56 -5.00
C ALA A 116 3.05 9.81 -5.82
N LYS A 117 3.04 9.71 -7.15
CA LYS A 117 3.32 10.84 -8.04
C LYS A 117 2.09 11.72 -8.30
N SER A 118 0.91 11.10 -8.37
CA SER A 118 -0.33 11.75 -8.79
C SER A 118 -1.12 12.37 -7.65
N PHE A 119 -0.91 11.93 -6.41
CA PHE A 119 -1.68 12.37 -5.26
C PHE A 119 -0.73 12.88 -4.16
N PRO A 120 -0.86 14.15 -3.72
CA PRO A 120 0.07 14.76 -2.76
C PRO A 120 0.01 14.13 -1.36
N ASP A 121 -1.08 13.43 -1.04
CA ASP A 121 -1.34 12.84 0.28
C ASP A 121 -0.50 11.57 0.57
N PHE A 122 0.29 11.09 -0.41
CA PHE A 122 1.08 9.87 -0.29
C PHE A 122 2.57 10.16 -0.29
N THR A 123 3.24 9.73 0.77
CA THR A 123 4.71 9.75 0.85
C THR A 123 5.27 8.39 0.51
N LEU A 124 6.10 8.31 -0.54
CA LEU A 124 6.85 7.11 -0.88
C LEU A 124 8.13 7.03 -0.03
N VAL A 125 8.36 5.89 0.62
CA VAL A 125 9.62 5.57 1.30
C VAL A 125 10.23 4.36 0.60
N LYS A 126 11.30 4.60 -0.17
CA LYS A 126 12.07 3.53 -0.81
C LYS A 126 12.78 2.69 0.27
N CYS A 127 12.50 1.40 0.28
CA CYS A 127 13.00 0.45 1.27
C CYS A 127 14.14 -0.43 0.74
N THR A 128 14.50 -0.30 -0.54
CA THR A 128 15.57 -1.06 -1.19
C THR A 128 16.79 -0.20 -1.51
N LYS A 129 17.95 -0.84 -1.42
CA LYS A 129 19.25 -0.26 -1.81
C LYS A 129 20.12 -1.36 -2.41
N ASP A 130 20.80 -1.05 -3.51
CA ASP A 130 21.74 -1.95 -4.20
C ASP A 130 21.15 -3.35 -4.50
N GLY A 131 19.88 -3.39 -4.93
CA GLY A 131 19.18 -4.63 -5.28
C GLY A 131 18.77 -5.51 -4.09
N SER A 132 18.76 -4.95 -2.88
CA SER A 132 18.42 -5.65 -1.64
C SER A 132 17.51 -4.81 -0.75
N ILE A 133 16.75 -5.48 0.14
CA ILE A 133 15.98 -4.78 1.18
C ILE A 133 16.95 -4.20 2.20
N MET A 134 16.72 -2.95 2.61
CA MET A 134 17.47 -2.35 3.72
C MET A 134 17.13 -3.04 5.04
N VAL A 135 18.02 -2.91 6.02
CA VAL A 135 17.75 -3.35 7.40
C VAL A 135 16.61 -2.55 8.01
N ARG A 136 15.89 -3.15 8.98
CA ARG A 136 14.67 -2.57 9.55
C ARG A 136 14.92 -1.23 10.21
N GLU A 137 16.09 -1.08 10.83
CA GLU A 137 16.52 0.11 11.54
C GLU A 137 16.61 1.31 10.58
N ASN A 138 17.22 1.13 9.41
CA ASN A 138 17.31 2.17 8.38
C ASN A 138 15.93 2.53 7.83
N ILE A 139 15.07 1.54 7.57
CA ILE A 139 13.70 1.79 7.09
C ILE A 139 12.90 2.55 8.16
N SER A 140 13.03 2.15 9.42
CA SER A 140 12.37 2.79 10.55
C SER A 140 12.80 4.25 10.69
N GLU A 141 14.09 4.56 10.51
CA GLU A 141 14.59 5.93 10.54
C GLU A 141 14.00 6.79 9.41
N LEU A 142 13.91 6.25 8.18
CA LEU A 142 13.28 6.92 7.05
C LEU A 142 11.80 7.20 7.31
N VAL A 143 11.06 6.22 7.83
CA VAL A 143 9.66 6.37 8.19
C VAL A 143 9.51 7.42 9.29
N TRP A 144 10.33 7.37 10.34
CA TRP A 144 10.28 8.33 11.44
C TRP A 144 10.56 9.77 10.98
N ASN A 145 11.48 9.95 10.04
CA ASN A 145 11.77 11.26 9.44
C ASN A 145 10.58 11.87 8.68
N VAL A 146 9.65 11.04 8.21
CA VAL A 146 8.37 11.47 7.63
C VAL A 146 7.34 11.74 8.73
N VAL A 147 7.14 10.78 9.64
CA VAL A 147 6.14 10.86 10.71
C VAL A 147 6.35 12.08 11.61
N LYS A 148 7.59 12.38 12.01
CA LYS A 148 7.88 13.50 12.92
C LYS A 148 7.50 14.88 12.38
N LYS A 149 7.24 15.01 11.08
CA LYS A 149 6.82 16.28 10.44
C LYS A 149 5.34 16.60 10.66
N VAL A 150 4.54 15.59 11.02
CA VAL A 150 3.09 15.72 11.22
C VAL A 150 2.67 15.53 12.68
N LEU A 151 3.59 15.11 13.54
CA LEU A 151 3.37 15.08 14.99
C LEU A 151 3.51 16.49 15.55
N VAL A 152 2.51 16.91 16.33
CA VAL A 152 2.48 18.17 17.08
C VAL A 152 2.83 17.91 18.53
#